data_AF-A0A4Y2FFZ8-F1
#
_entry.id   AF-A0A4Y2FFZ8-F1
#
_cell.length_a   1.000
_cell.length_b   1.000
_cell.length_c   1.000
_cell.angle_alpha   90.00
_cell.angle_beta   90.00
_cell.angle_gamma   90.00
#
_symmetry.space_group_name_H-M   'P 1'
#
loop_
_entity.id
_entity.type
_entity.pdbx_description
1 polymer ?
#
loop_
_entity_poly.entity_id
_entity_poly.type
_entity_poly.pdbx_seq_one_letter_code
_entity_poly.pdbx_strand_id
1 'polypeptide(L)'
;MYAKIEAERLLFIRLNQKKLCVDEYIHLKEDAIKNDSDPANRGKLVILPSTFTGCPRNMHEYAQYAVTYVCHEGKPSLFTTYTFNPNCKEMA
;
A
#
# COMPACT_ATOMS: atom_id res chain seq x y z
N MET A 1 14.22 11.52 11.20
CA MET A 1 13.64 10.64 12.24
C MET A 1 12.68 9.60 11.64
N TYR A 2 11.75 10.01 10.78
CA TYR A 2 10.79 9.12 10.09
C TYR A 2 11.41 7.92 9.36
N ALA A 3 12.48 8.12 8.58
CA ALA A 3 13.12 7.05 7.82
C ALA A 3 13.63 5.87 8.68
N LYS A 4 14.05 6.13 9.92
CA LYS A 4 14.50 5.06 10.84
C LYS A 4 13.33 4.21 11.35
N ILE A 5 12.25 4.88 11.74
CA ILE A 5 11.03 4.22 12.22
C ILE A 5 10.42 3.37 11.09
N GLU A 6 10.39 3.89 9.87
CA GLU A 6 9.84 3.16 8.72
C GLU A 6 10.71 1.96 8.32
N ALA A 7 12.03 2.07 8.45
CA ALA A 7 12.94 0.95 8.25
C ALA A 7 12.70 -0.18 9.28
N GLU A 8 12.47 0.15 10.55
CA GLU A 8 12.14 -0.83 11.59
C GLU A 8 10.78 -1.50 11.34
N ARG A 9 9.78 -0.74 10.87
CA ARG A 9 8.47 -1.29 10.47
C ARG A 9 8.59 -2.27 9.30
N LEU A 10 9.36 -1.92 8.28
CA LEU A 10 9.61 -2.81 7.14
C LEU A 10 10.36 -4.08 7.57
N LEU A 11 11.32 -3.95 8.48
CA LEU A 11 12.02 -5.10 9.06
C LEU A 11 11.04 -6.01 9.82
N PHE A 12 10.17 -5.43 10.64
CA PHE A 12 9.14 -6.17 11.35
C PHE A 12 8.23 -6.94 10.37
N ILE A 13 7.75 -6.30 9.31
CA ILE A 13 6.91 -6.93 8.28
C ILE A 13 7.66 -8.10 7.62
N ARG A 14 8.94 -7.92 7.29
CA ARG A 14 9.78 -8.95 6.66
C ARG A 14 10.02 -10.17 7.55
N LEU A 15 10.13 -9.97 8.87
CA LEU A 15 10.38 -11.05 9.83
C LEU A 15 9.09 -11.76 10.26
N ASN A 16 7.96 -11.05 10.30
CA ASN A 16 6.69 -11.56 10.85
C ASN A 16 5.66 -11.97 9.78
N GLN A 17 6.09 -12.30 8.56
CA GLN A 17 5.20 -12.69 7.45
C GLN A 17 4.20 -13.80 7.82
N LYS A 18 4.60 -14.81 8.60
CA LYS A 18 3.69 -15.86 9.08
C LYS A 18 2.59 -15.34 10.00
N LYS A 19 2.91 -14.38 10.89
CA LYS A 19 1.94 -13.76 11.80
C LYS A 19 0.97 -12.82 11.06
N LEU A 20 1.38 -12.29 9.92
CA LEU A 20 0.54 -11.49 9.03
C LEU A 20 -0.37 -12.35 8.13
N CYS A 21 -0.45 -13.66 8.40
CA CYS A 21 -1.20 -14.65 7.63
C CYS A 21 -0.91 -14.57 6.13
N VAL A 22 0.36 -14.36 5.76
CA VAL A 22 0.74 -14.16 4.36
C VAL A 22 0.40 -15.37 3.49
N ASP A 23 0.34 -16.55 4.10
CA ASP A 23 -0.03 -17.81 3.44
C ASP A 23 -1.49 -17.82 2.94
N GLU A 24 -2.37 -16.96 3.45
CA GLU A 24 -3.75 -16.83 2.98
C GLU A 24 -3.84 -16.06 1.64
N TYR A 25 -2.81 -15.26 1.31
CA TYR A 25 -2.74 -14.49 0.06
C TYR A 25 -2.10 -15.29 -1.08
N ILE A 26 -2.58 -16.52 -1.31
CA ILE A 26 -2.03 -17.44 -2.32
C ILE A 26 -2.05 -16.81 -3.72
N HIS A 27 -3.18 -16.23 -4.11
CA HIS A 27 -3.36 -15.57 -5.40
C HIS A 27 -2.38 -14.40 -5.59
N LEU A 28 -2.16 -13.61 -4.53
CA LEU A 28 -1.24 -12.47 -4.57
C LEU A 28 0.22 -12.93 -4.75
N LYS A 29 0.58 -14.04 -4.10
CA LYS A 29 1.92 -14.64 -4.23
C LYS A 29 2.12 -15.17 -5.65
N GLU A 30 1.13 -15.84 -6.22
CA GLU A 30 1.20 -16.31 -7.61
C GLU A 30 1.28 -15.16 -8.61
N ASP A 31 0.50 -14.10 -8.42
CA ASP A 31 0.54 -12.93 -9.28
C ASP A 31 1.89 -12.22 -9.18
N ALA A 32 2.47 -12.10 -7.98
CA ALA A 32 3.82 -11.55 -7.82
C ALA A 32 4.87 -12.42 -8.54
N ILE A 33 4.74 -13.75 -8.49
CA ILE A 33 5.64 -14.69 -9.18
C ILE A 33 5.48 -14.64 -10.70
N LYS A 34 4.26 -14.43 -11.21
CA LYS A 34 3.96 -14.35 -12.65
C LYS A 34 4.37 -13.02 -13.27
N ASN A 35 4.25 -11.91 -12.52
CA ASN A 35 4.61 -10.58 -12.99
C ASN A 35 6.13 -10.31 -12.94
N ASP A 36 6.89 -11.08 -12.16
CA ASP A 36 8.34 -10.93 -12.06
C ASP A 36 9.06 -11.83 -13.08
N SER A 37 9.73 -11.19 -14.04
CA SER A 37 10.24 -11.85 -15.26
C SER A 37 11.57 -12.58 -15.05
N ASP A 38 12.25 -12.40 -13.92
CA ASP A 38 13.61 -12.91 -13.71
C ASP A 38 13.71 -13.89 -12.52
N PRO A 39 13.67 -15.21 -12.78
CA PRO A 39 13.76 -16.22 -11.73
C PRO A 39 15.14 -16.28 -11.05
N ALA A 40 16.18 -15.71 -11.66
CA ALA A 40 17.56 -15.76 -11.14
C ALA A 40 17.85 -14.69 -10.09
N ASN A 41 17.08 -13.59 -10.07
CA ASN A 41 17.24 -12.46 -9.15
C ASN A 41 16.29 -12.49 -7.94
N ARG A 42 15.67 -13.66 -7.67
CA ARG A 42 14.68 -13.82 -6.60
C ARG A 42 15.31 -13.63 -5.22
N GLY A 43 15.23 -12.40 -4.72
CA GLY A 43 15.27 -12.14 -3.29
C GLY A 43 14.13 -12.83 -2.54
N LYS A 44 14.11 -12.69 -1.21
CA LYS A 44 12.97 -13.16 -0.40
C LYS A 44 11.74 -12.32 -0.75
N LEU A 45 10.72 -12.92 -1.38
CA LEU A 45 9.43 -12.27 -1.61
C LEU A 45 8.78 -11.93 -0.27
N VAL A 46 8.46 -10.65 -0.07
CA VAL A 46 7.78 -10.14 1.13
C VAL A 46 6.49 -9.50 0.67
N ILE A 47 5.37 -9.99 1.18
CA ILE A 47 4.06 -9.39 0.92
C ILE A 47 3.86 -8.28 1.96
N LEU A 48 3.71 -7.05 1.47
CA LEU A 48 3.40 -5.90 2.32
C LEU A 48 1.91 -5.92 2.68
N PRO A 49 1.55 -5.67 3.95
CA PRO A 49 0.16 -5.52 4.36
C PRO A 49 -0.45 -4.24 3.76
N SER A 50 -1.78 -4.16 3.66
CA SER A 50 -2.47 -2.98 3.12
C SER A 50 -2.44 -1.80 4.08
N THR A 51 -2.17 -2.06 5.36
CA THR A 51 -1.90 -1.04 6.37
C THR A 51 -0.63 -0.22 6.09
N PHE A 52 0.24 -0.67 5.17
CA PHE A 52 1.42 0.09 4.77
C PHE A 52 1.05 1.16 3.74
N THR A 53 1.12 2.43 4.14
CA THR A 53 0.74 3.55 3.28
C THR A 53 1.61 3.62 2.03
N GLY A 54 0.98 3.73 0.86
CA GLY A 54 1.67 3.84 -0.42
C GLY A 54 2.05 2.51 -1.07
N CYS A 55 1.82 1.36 -0.43
CA CYS A 55 1.92 0.09 -1.16
C CYS A 55 0.78 -0.05 -2.18
N PRO A 56 0.96 -0.86 -3.25
CA PRO A 56 -0.09 -1.13 -4.23
C PRO A 56 -1.40 -1.61 -3.60
N ARG A 57 -1.32 -2.43 -2.52
CA ARG A 57 -2.52 -2.93 -1.83
C ARG A 57 -3.28 -1.84 -1.09
N ASN A 58 -2.57 -0.94 -0.40
CA ASN A 58 -3.17 0.21 0.26
C ASN A 58 -3.96 1.04 -0.74
N MET A 59 -3.37 1.34 -1.91
CA MET A 59 -4.06 2.08 -2.97
C MET A 59 -5.26 1.32 -3.54
N HIS A 60 -5.14 0.00 -3.72
CA HIS A 60 -6.23 -0.83 -4.20
C HIS A 60 -7.41 -0.86 -3.22
N GLU A 61 -7.13 -0.98 -1.92
CA GLU A 61 -8.14 -0.94 -0.86
C GLU A 61 -8.88 0.41 -0.86
N TYR A 62 -8.15 1.53 -0.94
CA TYR A 62 -8.76 2.85 -1.08
C TYR A 62 -9.64 2.99 -2.31
N ALA A 63 -9.23 2.43 -3.45
CA ALA A 63 -10.03 2.43 -4.66
C ALA A 63 -11.33 1.63 -4.48
N GLN A 64 -11.25 0.45 -3.85
CA GLN A 64 -12.43 -0.38 -3.54
C GLN A 64 -13.37 0.31 -2.55
N TYR A 65 -12.82 0.95 -1.50
CA TYR A 65 -13.63 1.73 -0.57
C TYR A 65 -14.32 2.90 -1.27
N ALA A 66 -13.62 3.62 -2.15
CA ALA A 66 -14.23 4.71 -2.91
C ALA A 66 -15.39 4.21 -3.79
N VAL A 67 -15.24 3.08 -4.46
CA VAL A 67 -16.32 2.46 -5.25
C VAL A 67 -17.48 2.06 -4.35
N THR A 68 -17.21 1.41 -3.23
CA THR A 68 -18.23 0.98 -2.26
C THR A 68 -19.01 2.17 -1.71
N TYR A 69 -18.29 3.24 -1.36
CA TYR A 69 -18.87 4.47 -0.87
C TYR A 69 -19.79 5.11 -1.91
N VAL A 70 -19.36 5.23 -3.17
CA VAL A 70 -20.17 5.77 -4.26
C VAL A 70 -21.39 4.90 -4.57
N CYS A 71 -21.25 3.57 -4.48
CA CYS A 71 -22.38 2.65 -4.66
C CYS A 71 -23.42 2.79 -3.54
N HIS A 72 -22.99 3.04 -2.30
CA HIS A 72 -23.88 3.14 -1.14
C HIS A 72 -24.50 4.53 -0.97
N GLU A 73 -23.68 5.57 -0.99
CA GLU A 73 -24.08 6.97 -0.74
C GLU A 73 -24.47 7.73 -2.02
N GLY A 74 -24.25 7.12 -3.18
CA GLY A 74 -24.47 7.76 -4.48
C GLY A 74 -23.29 8.62 -4.94
N LYS A 75 -23.45 9.21 -6.12
CA LYS A 75 -22.40 10.01 -6.77
C LYS A 75 -22.15 11.31 -5.98
N PRO A 76 -20.91 11.62 -5.58
CA PRO A 76 -20.59 12.89 -4.94
C PRO A 76 -20.89 14.06 -5.88
N SER A 77 -21.50 15.11 -5.36
CA SER A 77 -21.80 16.34 -6.10
C SER A 77 -20.68 17.38 -6.01
N LEU A 78 -19.80 17.26 -5.01
CA LEU A 78 -18.71 18.20 -4.76
C LEU A 78 -17.40 17.45 -4.51
N PHE A 79 -16.33 17.90 -5.17
CA PHE A 79 -14.96 17.45 -4.94
C PHE A 79 -14.09 18.67 -4.65
N THR A 80 -13.43 18.71 -3.49
CA THR A 80 -12.51 19.78 -3.11
C THR A 80 -11.10 19.23 -3.03
N THR A 81 -10.20 19.77 -3.84
CA THR A 81 -8.78 19.39 -3.84
C THR A 81 -7.96 20.48 -3.15
N TYR A 82 -7.30 20.13 -2.05
CA TYR A 82 -6.31 21.00 -1.41
C TYR A 82 -4.92 20.63 -1.92
N THR A 83 -4.27 21.55 -2.61
CA THR A 83 -2.89 21.37 -3.06
C THR A 83 -1.98 22.18 -2.17
N PHE A 84 -1.18 21.50 -1.36
CA PHE A 84 -0.17 22.13 -0.52
C PHE A 84 1.10 22.36 -1.34
N ASN A 85 1.45 23.62 -1.58
CA ASN A 85 2.71 23.99 -2.23
C ASN A 85 3.77 24.27 -1.16
N PRO A 86 4.82 23.43 -1.03
CA PRO A 86 5.87 23.62 -0.02
C PRO A 86 6.71 24.90 -0.23
N ASN A 87 6.59 25.58 -1.38
CA ASN A 87 7.24 26.86 -1.64
C ASN A 87 6.36 28.07 -1.27
N CYS A 88 5.14 27.86 -0.74
CA CYS A 88 4.28 28.98 -0.32
C CYS A 88 4.85 29.67 0.92
N LYS A 89 4.96 31.00 0.85
CA LYS A 89 5.46 31.87 1.93
C LYS A 89 4.64 31.80 3.23
N GLU A 90 3.41 31.28 3.18
CA GLU A 90 2.54 31.11 4.36
C GLU A 90 3.03 30.03 5.33
N MET A 91 4.10 29.30 4.99
CA MET A 91 4.70 28.24 5.81
C MET A 91 6.05 28.62 6.42
N ALA A 92 6.46 29.89 6.28
CA ALA A 92 7.70 30.43 6.86
C ALA A 92 7.54 30.74 8.34
#